data_AF-A0A2Z3JGX8-F1
#
_entry.id   AF-A0A2Z3JGX8-F1
#
_cell.length_a   1.000
_cell.length_b   1.000
_cell.length_c   1.000
_cell.angle_alpha   90.00
_cell.angle_beta   90.00
_cell.angle_gamma   90.00
#
_symmetry.space_group_name_H-M   'P 1'
#
loop_
_entity.id
_entity.type
_entity.pdbx_description
1 polymer ?
#
loop_
_entity_poly.entity_id
_entity_poly.type
_entity_poly.pdbx_seq_one_letter_code
_entity_poly.pdbx_strand_id
1 'polypeptide(L)'
;MPFSNEQFAACWTVLEDRFNRKHNTQTVQIYREILSEQLSAEQFGAACRAAFQFETFFPSPQKLIEYGHGGRSFQARALERWDAMIERVRAGESATDDKEERRLLMRATNGISLGMVEVDQLHWAQRAWVERYTEELTKAAQASIPALPGTVLGVLDAAD
;
A
#
# COMPACT_ATOMS: atom_id res chain seq x y z
N MET A 1 6.11 -20.09 4.51
CA MET A 1 7.00 -20.60 3.45
C MET A 1 6.94 -19.65 2.26
N PRO A 2 8.08 -19.29 1.64
CA PRO A 2 8.11 -18.52 0.40
C PRO A 2 7.50 -19.33 -0.76
N PHE A 3 6.96 -18.66 -1.78
CA PHE A 3 6.47 -19.36 -2.99
C PHE A 3 7.63 -19.88 -3.84
N SER A 4 7.39 -20.98 -4.57
CA SER A 4 8.37 -21.57 -5.49
C SER A 4 8.47 -20.79 -6.81
N ASN A 5 9.53 -21.05 -7.57
CA ASN A 5 9.68 -20.49 -8.93
C ASN A 5 8.54 -20.92 -9.86
N GLU A 6 8.09 -22.17 -9.74
CA GLU A 6 6.98 -22.70 -10.51
C GLU A 6 5.67 -21.97 -10.18
N GLN A 7 5.43 -21.74 -8.88
CA GLN A 7 4.25 -21.01 -8.44
C GLN A 7 4.27 -19.56 -8.92
N PHE A 8 5.43 -18.90 -8.84
CA PHE A 8 5.61 -17.56 -9.39
C PHE A 8 5.33 -17.53 -10.90
N ALA A 9 5.98 -18.41 -11.67
CA ALA A 9 5.81 -18.46 -13.12
C ALA A 9 4.35 -18.72 -13.53
N ALA A 10 3.65 -19.61 -12.83
CA ALA A 10 2.23 -19.89 -13.09
C ALA A 10 1.34 -18.67 -12.85
N CYS A 11 1.46 -18.03 -11.68
CA CYS A 11 0.68 -16.83 -11.35
C CYS A 11 1.04 -15.64 -12.27
N TRP A 12 2.33 -15.48 -12.59
CA TRP A 12 2.81 -14.43 -13.48
C TRP A 12 2.22 -14.58 -14.88
N THR A 13 2.23 -15.80 -15.43
CA THR A 13 1.68 -16.10 -16.75
C THR A 13 0.20 -15.72 -16.84
N VAL A 14 -0.58 -16.03 -15.79
CA VAL A 14 -2.01 -15.69 -15.73
C VAL A 14 -2.24 -14.17 -15.74
N LEU A 15 -1.41 -13.40 -15.03
CA LEU A 15 -1.50 -11.95 -15.04
C LEU A 15 -1.10 -11.38 -16.41
N GLU A 16 -0.01 -11.85 -17.01
CA GLU A 16 0.40 -11.42 -18.35
C GLU A 16 -0.66 -11.66 -19.41
N ASP A 17 -1.34 -12.81 -19.34
CA ASP A 17 -2.45 -13.15 -20.23
C ASP A 17 -3.65 -12.21 -20.03
N ARG A 18 -4.10 -12.04 -18.79
CA ARG A 18 -5.23 -11.16 -18.44
C ARG A 18 -5.08 -9.72 -18.93
N PHE A 19 -3.87 -9.20 -18.82
CA PHE A 19 -3.55 -7.80 -19.17
C PHE A 19 -2.91 -7.68 -20.56
N ASN A 20 -2.81 -8.79 -21.31
CA ASN A 20 -2.18 -8.86 -22.63
C ASN A 20 -0.82 -8.14 -22.69
N ARG A 21 0.05 -8.41 -21.71
CA ARG A 21 1.32 -7.72 -21.55
C ARG A 21 2.44 -8.68 -21.22
N LYS A 22 3.46 -8.71 -22.07
CA LYS A 22 4.70 -9.46 -21.85
C LYS A 22 5.75 -8.58 -21.19
N HIS A 23 6.36 -9.08 -20.13
CA HIS A 23 7.47 -8.41 -19.46
C HIS A 23 8.81 -9.05 -19.85
N ASN A 24 9.86 -8.24 -19.86
CA ASN A 24 11.21 -8.74 -20.05
C ASN A 24 11.70 -9.48 -18.80
N THR A 25 12.74 -10.31 -18.96
CA THR A 25 13.28 -11.14 -17.88
C THR A 25 13.72 -10.35 -16.65
N GLN A 26 14.26 -9.14 -16.84
CA GLN A 26 14.74 -8.29 -15.75
C GLN A 26 13.60 -7.78 -14.87
N THR A 27 12.50 -7.32 -15.48
CA THR A 27 11.30 -6.89 -14.76
C THR A 27 10.70 -8.05 -13.97
N VAL A 28 10.60 -9.22 -14.59
CA VAL A 28 10.07 -10.43 -13.95
C VAL A 28 10.92 -10.82 -12.73
N GLN A 29 12.24 -10.75 -12.85
CA GLN A 29 13.16 -11.04 -11.76
C GLN A 29 12.99 -10.07 -10.57
N ILE A 30 12.91 -8.75 -10.84
CA ILE A 30 12.73 -7.74 -9.79
C ILE A 30 11.39 -7.93 -9.07
N TYR A 31 10.31 -8.20 -9.80
CA TYR A 31 9.01 -8.51 -9.19
C TYR A 31 9.12 -9.71 -8.25
N ARG A 32 9.79 -10.77 -8.69
CA ARG A 32 9.97 -11.98 -7.89
C ARG A 32 10.72 -11.68 -6.61
N GLU A 33 11.85 -10.97 -6.69
CA GLU A 33 12.68 -10.62 -5.54
C GLU A 33 11.84 -9.88 -4.48
N ILE A 34 11.21 -8.76 -4.87
CA ILE A 34 10.38 -7.94 -3.99
C ILE A 34 9.25 -8.76 -3.34
N LEU A 35 8.51 -9.54 -4.14
CA LEU A 35 7.35 -10.27 -3.64
C LEU A 35 7.75 -11.46 -2.75
N SER A 36 8.90 -12.10 -3.02
CA SER A 36 9.36 -13.25 -2.25
C SER A 36 9.83 -12.88 -0.85
N GLU A 37 10.31 -11.65 -0.65
CA GLU A 37 10.69 -11.12 0.66
C GLU A 37 9.47 -10.76 1.51
N GLN A 38 8.39 -10.33 0.87
CA GLN A 38 7.24 -9.74 1.56
C GLN A 38 6.05 -10.70 1.70
N LEU A 39 5.90 -11.66 0.79
CA LEU A 39 4.72 -12.54 0.73
C LEU A 39 5.09 -14.02 0.88
N SER A 40 4.31 -14.71 1.71
CA SER A 40 4.27 -16.17 1.72
C SER A 40 3.57 -16.73 0.48
N ALA A 41 3.69 -18.05 0.27
CA ALA A 41 3.08 -18.74 -0.85
C ALA A 41 1.56 -18.57 -0.95
N GLU A 42 0.86 -18.59 0.18
CA GLU A 42 -0.60 -18.40 0.22
C GLU A 42 -0.98 -16.95 -0.09
N GLN A 43 -0.25 -15.99 0.50
CA GLN A 43 -0.48 -14.57 0.30
C GLN A 43 -0.23 -14.15 -1.15
N PHE A 44 0.83 -14.64 -1.78
CA PHE A 44 1.11 -14.38 -3.19
C PHE A 44 0.01 -14.95 -4.10
N GLY A 45 -0.43 -16.19 -3.84
CA GLY A 45 -1.54 -16.79 -4.57
C GLY A 45 -2.84 -15.99 -4.45
N ALA A 46 -3.16 -15.50 -3.24
CA ALA A 46 -4.30 -14.63 -2.99
C ALA A 46 -4.16 -13.28 -3.71
N ALA A 47 -2.97 -12.68 -3.67
CA ALA A 47 -2.66 -11.41 -4.32
C ALA A 47 -2.91 -11.45 -5.83
N CYS A 48 -2.40 -12.48 -6.50
CA CYS A 48 -2.55 -12.61 -7.95
C CYS A 48 -4.01 -12.84 -8.35
N ARG A 49 -4.79 -13.62 -7.59
CA ARG A 49 -6.23 -13.79 -7.84
C ARG A 49 -6.99 -12.48 -7.68
N ALA A 50 -6.70 -11.73 -6.62
CA ALA A 50 -7.34 -10.44 -6.37
C ALA A 50 -7.00 -9.43 -7.49
N ALA A 51 -5.73 -9.33 -7.87
CA ALA A 51 -5.34 -8.44 -8.96
C ALA A 51 -5.98 -8.83 -10.31
N PHE A 52 -6.05 -10.13 -10.62
CA PHE A 52 -6.72 -10.62 -11.83
C PHE A 52 -8.20 -10.19 -11.89
N GLN A 53 -8.87 -10.19 -10.74
CA GLN A 53 -10.30 -9.89 -10.63
C GLN A 53 -10.61 -8.40 -10.60
N PHE A 54 -9.82 -7.61 -9.86
CA PHE A 54 -10.19 -6.24 -9.49
C PHE A 54 -9.38 -5.15 -10.20
N GLU A 55 -8.21 -5.48 -10.74
CA GLU A 55 -7.37 -4.46 -11.37
C GLU A 55 -7.73 -4.24 -12.84
N THR A 56 -7.69 -2.97 -13.23
CA THR A 56 -7.87 -2.54 -14.62
C THR A 56 -6.55 -2.55 -15.39
N PHE A 57 -5.44 -2.33 -14.68
CA PHE A 57 -4.08 -2.29 -15.21
C PHE A 57 -3.21 -3.37 -14.58
N PHE A 58 -2.07 -3.67 -15.21
CA PHE A 58 -1.12 -4.63 -14.63
C PHE A 58 -0.67 -4.13 -13.24
N PRO A 59 -0.82 -4.95 -12.18
CA PRO A 59 -0.60 -4.50 -10.81
C PRO A 59 0.89 -4.23 -10.55
N SER A 60 1.18 -3.17 -9.79
CA SER A 60 2.54 -2.94 -9.27
C SER A 60 2.90 -3.99 -8.21
N PRO A 61 4.20 -4.18 -7.87
CA PRO A 61 4.58 -5.10 -6.79
C PRO A 61 3.92 -4.71 -5.47
N GLN A 62 3.88 -3.41 -5.18
CA GLN A 62 3.22 -2.87 -3.99
C GLN A 62 1.74 -3.24 -3.92
N LYS A 63 1.05 -3.21 -5.07
CA LYS A 63 -0.36 -3.56 -5.13
C LYS A 63 -0.61 -5.03 -4.87
N LEU A 64 0.26 -5.91 -5.37
CA LEU A 64 0.24 -7.33 -5.05
C LEU A 64 0.52 -7.58 -3.56
N ILE A 65 1.44 -6.82 -2.95
CA ILE A 65 1.71 -6.92 -1.51
C ILE A 65 0.45 -6.55 -0.69
N GLU A 66 -0.22 -5.45 -1.04
CA GLU A 66 -1.48 -5.03 -0.41
C GLU A 66 -2.54 -6.13 -0.47
N TYR A 67 -2.73 -6.75 -1.64
CA TYR A 67 -3.68 -7.84 -1.78
C TYR A 67 -3.27 -9.10 -1.02
N GLY A 68 -1.97 -9.42 -1.02
CA GLY A 68 -1.45 -10.61 -0.35
C GLY A 68 -1.62 -10.59 1.16
N HIS A 69 -1.54 -9.42 1.79
CA HIS A 69 -1.80 -9.25 3.22
C HIS A 69 -3.30 -9.17 3.60
N GLY A 70 -4.20 -9.63 2.72
CA GLY A 70 -5.62 -9.73 3.03
C GLY A 70 -6.44 -8.51 2.65
N GLY A 71 -5.98 -7.71 1.68
CA GLY A 71 -6.86 -6.90 0.85
C GLY A 71 -7.75 -5.91 1.61
N ARG A 72 -7.18 -5.14 2.55
CA ARG A 72 -7.72 -3.81 2.81
C ARG A 72 -6.79 -2.85 2.08
N SER A 73 -7.27 -2.26 0.99
CA SER A 73 -6.58 -1.14 0.35
C SER A 73 -6.18 -0.15 1.44
N PHE A 74 -5.07 0.58 1.28
CA PHE A 74 -4.71 1.63 2.25
C PHE A 74 -5.88 2.59 2.50
N GLN A 75 -6.73 2.79 1.50
CA GLN A 75 -8.00 3.48 1.61
C GLN A 75 -9.00 2.79 2.56
N ALA A 76 -9.21 1.48 2.45
CA ALA A 76 -10.07 0.73 3.38
C ALA A 76 -9.52 0.76 4.81
N ARG A 77 -8.20 0.66 4.99
CA ARG A 77 -7.56 0.83 6.31
C ARG A 77 -7.76 2.24 6.86
N ALA A 78 -7.69 3.26 6.01
CA ALA A 78 -7.95 4.64 6.39
C ALA A 78 -9.41 4.85 6.83
N LEU A 79 -10.37 4.25 6.12
CA LEU A 79 -11.80 4.32 6.46
C LEU A 79 -12.10 3.63 7.79
N GLU A 80 -11.59 2.43 8.02
CA GLU A 80 -11.79 1.75 9.29
C GLU A 80 -11.17 2.50 10.45
N ARG A 81 -10.02 3.13 10.21
CA ARG A 81 -9.39 3.97 11.23
C ARG A 81 -10.23 5.20 11.51
N TRP A 82 -10.82 5.81 10.50
CA TRP A 82 -11.78 6.90 10.66
C TRP A 82 -12.98 6.49 11.50
N ASP A 83 -13.60 5.36 11.17
CA ASP A 83 -14.78 4.87 11.89
C ASP A 83 -14.46 4.58 13.36
N ALA A 84 -13.30 3.99 13.64
CA ALA A 84 -12.82 3.80 15.01
C ALA A 84 -12.65 5.12 15.78
N MET A 85 -12.14 6.17 15.13
CA MET A 85 -12.01 7.50 15.76
C MET A 85 -13.38 8.12 16.04
N ILE A 86 -14.35 7.95 15.14
CA ILE A 86 -15.73 8.43 15.33
C ILE A 86 -16.38 7.71 16.52
N GLU A 87 -16.22 6.39 16.64
CA GLU A 87 -16.76 5.63 17.77
C GLU A 87 -16.16 6.05 19.11
N ARG A 88 -14.85 6.33 19.16
CA ARG A 88 -14.19 6.85 20.38
C ARG A 88 -14.72 8.23 20.77
N VAL A 89 -14.86 9.13 19.79
CA VAL A 89 -15.44 10.46 20.03
C VAL A 89 -16.89 10.36 20.52
N ARG A 90 -17.69 9.45 19.96
CA ARG A 90 -19.05 9.17 20.42
C ARG A 90 -19.08 8.65 21.87
N ALA A 91 -18.07 7.89 22.27
CA ALA A 91 -17.88 7.45 23.65
C ALA A 91 -17.35 8.55 24.59
N GLY A 92 -17.09 9.76 24.09
CA GLY A 92 -16.54 10.87 24.87
C GLY A 92 -15.02 10.81 25.07
N GLU A 93 -14.33 9.94 24.33
CA GLU A 93 -12.88 9.78 24.40
C GLU A 93 -12.13 10.66 23.38
N SER A 94 -10.81 10.72 23.52
CA SER A 94 -9.91 11.21 22.47
C SER A 94 -10.09 10.38 21.18
N ALA A 95 -10.15 11.06 20.03
CA ALA A 95 -10.26 10.39 18.72
C ALA A 95 -9.11 9.40 18.48
N THR A 96 -7.88 9.77 18.84
CA THR A 96 -6.71 8.89 18.77
C THR A 96 -5.66 9.27 19.81
N ASP A 97 -4.92 8.27 20.27
CA ASP A 97 -3.78 8.42 21.18
C ASP A 97 -2.44 8.49 20.42
N ASP A 98 -2.44 8.09 19.15
CA ASP A 98 -1.27 8.11 18.29
C ASP A 98 -0.94 9.55 17.84
N LYS A 99 0.34 9.94 17.97
CA LYS A 99 0.80 11.30 17.68
C LYS A 99 0.76 11.64 16.19
N GLU A 100 1.10 10.70 15.33
CA GLU A 100 1.08 10.90 13.88
C GLU A 100 -0.36 10.95 13.36
N GLU A 101 -1.22 10.05 13.84
CA GLU A 101 -2.64 10.07 13.50
C GLU A 101 -3.30 11.38 13.96
N ARG A 102 -2.98 11.86 15.16
CA ARG A 102 -3.46 13.15 15.65
C ARG A 102 -3.01 14.30 14.74
N ARG A 103 -1.76 14.29 14.29
CA ARG A 103 -1.22 15.30 13.37
C ARG A 103 -1.95 15.28 12.02
N LEU A 104 -2.18 14.09 11.46
CA LEU A 104 -2.92 13.93 10.19
C LEU A 104 -4.38 14.32 10.33
N LEU A 105 -5.03 13.95 11.44
CA LEU A 105 -6.41 14.29 11.75
C LEU A 105 -6.59 15.81 11.86
N MET A 106 -5.71 16.50 12.60
CA MET A 106 -5.75 17.97 12.73
C MET A 106 -5.59 18.66 11.36
N ARG A 107 -4.85 18.08 10.43
CA ARG A 107 -4.75 18.61 9.06
C ARG A 107 -6.01 18.31 8.23
N ALA A 108 -6.69 17.19 8.47
CA ALA A 108 -7.93 16.83 7.79
C ALA A 108 -9.12 17.67 8.28
N THR A 109 -9.08 18.12 9.54
CA THR A 109 -10.14 18.90 10.20
C THR A 109 -9.83 20.41 10.30
N ASN A 110 -8.81 20.90 9.59
CA ASN A 110 -8.36 22.31 9.62
C ASN A 110 -8.06 22.84 11.05
N GLY A 111 -7.52 21.98 11.92
CA GLY A 111 -7.12 22.31 13.29
C GLY A 111 -8.23 22.16 14.32
N ILE A 112 -9.44 21.75 13.91
CA ILE A 112 -10.58 21.54 14.80
C ILE A 112 -10.55 20.10 15.34
N SER A 113 -10.86 19.92 16.62
CA SER A 113 -10.99 18.56 17.19
C SER A 113 -12.15 17.82 16.51
N LEU A 114 -11.98 16.52 16.20
CA LEU A 114 -12.97 15.73 15.46
C LEU A 114 -14.39 15.78 16.08
N GLY A 115 -14.49 15.81 17.42
CA GLY A 115 -15.78 15.92 18.13
C GLY A 115 -16.44 17.29 18.06
N MET A 116 -15.75 18.31 17.54
CA MET A 116 -16.24 19.68 17.37
C MET A 116 -16.48 20.02 15.88
N VAL A 117 -16.23 19.08 14.97
CA VAL A 117 -16.49 19.27 13.53
C VAL A 117 -17.99 19.22 13.28
N GLU A 118 -18.51 20.21 12.56
CA GLU A 118 -19.93 20.25 12.19
C GLU A 118 -20.31 19.06 11.30
N VAL A 119 -21.54 18.58 11.44
CA VAL A 119 -22.00 17.34 10.79
C VAL A 119 -21.93 17.44 9.27
N ASP A 120 -22.22 18.61 8.70
CA ASP A 120 -22.13 18.89 7.28
C ASP A 120 -20.68 18.93 6.77
N GLN A 121 -19.70 19.15 7.65
CA GLN A 121 -18.26 19.14 7.32
C GLN A 121 -17.61 17.76 7.50
N LEU A 122 -18.26 16.81 8.18
CA LEU A 122 -17.69 15.48 8.44
C LEU A 122 -17.29 14.72 7.18
N HIS A 123 -18.08 14.80 6.11
CA HIS A 123 -17.76 14.10 4.86
C HIS A 123 -16.50 14.66 4.20
N TRP A 124 -16.27 15.98 4.28
CA TRP A 124 -15.04 16.62 3.81
C TRP A 124 -13.84 16.21 4.66
N ALA A 125 -14.01 16.20 5.99
CA ALA A 125 -12.96 15.77 6.92
C ALA A 125 -12.59 14.29 6.72
N GLN A 126 -13.57 13.41 6.51
CA GLN A 126 -13.34 12.00 6.19
C GLN A 126 -12.57 11.84 4.88
N ARG A 127 -12.96 12.55 3.82
CA ARG A 127 -12.27 12.49 2.53
C ARG A 127 -10.82 12.96 2.66
N ALA A 128 -10.60 14.07 3.35
CA ALA A 128 -9.27 14.63 3.61
C ALA A 128 -8.39 13.69 4.46
N TRP A 129 -8.99 12.99 5.43
CA TRP A 129 -8.33 11.97 6.23
C TRP A 129 -7.91 10.78 5.39
N VAL A 130 -8.85 10.22 4.61
CA VAL A 130 -8.62 9.02 3.79
C VAL A 130 -7.46 9.25 2.82
N GLU A 131 -7.42 10.41 2.16
CA GLU A 131 -6.33 10.81 1.28
C GLU A 131 -4.99 10.84 2.03
N ARG A 132 -4.89 11.61 3.11
CA ARG A 132 -3.62 11.83 3.85
C ARG A 132 -3.10 10.56 4.52
N TYR A 133 -3.98 9.78 5.13
CA TYR A 133 -3.58 8.54 5.80
C TYR A 133 -3.16 7.48 4.78
N THR A 134 -3.82 7.42 3.62
CA THR A 134 -3.40 6.56 2.51
C THR A 134 -2.03 6.95 1.97
N GLU A 135 -1.74 8.25 1.81
CA GLU A 135 -0.42 8.74 1.43
C GLU A 135 0.65 8.36 2.45
N GLU A 136 0.37 8.48 3.75
CA GLU A 136 1.32 8.12 4.80
C GLU A 136 1.63 6.61 4.80
N LEU A 137 0.59 5.77 4.67
CA LEU A 137 0.76 4.32 4.52
C LEU A 137 1.58 3.96 3.28
N THR A 138 1.37 4.69 2.18
CA THR A 138 2.13 4.51 0.94
C THR A 138 3.60 4.89 1.12
N LYS A 139 3.89 6.02 1.79
CA LYS A 139 5.26 6.46 2.09
C LYS A 139 5.99 5.48 3.01
N ALA A 140 5.32 5.01 4.06
CA ALA A 140 5.88 4.01 4.96
C ALA A 140 6.21 2.71 4.23
N ALA A 141 5.31 2.27 3.33
CA ALA A 141 5.55 1.10 2.48
C ALA A 141 6.75 1.32 1.54
N GLN A 142 6.84 2.47 0.87
CA GLN A 142 7.97 2.81 -0.01
C GLN A 142 9.30 2.85 0.74
N ALA A 143 9.33 3.39 1.96
CA ALA A 143 10.53 3.43 2.80
C ALA A 143 10.98 2.05 3.30
N SER A 144 10.07 1.07 3.33
CA SER A 144 10.36 -0.32 3.69
C SER A 144 10.86 -1.18 2.54
N ILE A 145 10.95 -0.63 1.32
CA ILE A 145 11.56 -1.30 0.16
C ILE A 145 13.09 -1.23 0.33
N PRO A 146 13.80 -2.35 0.53
CA PRO A 146 15.25 -2.33 0.60
C PRO A 146 15.83 -1.83 -0.74
N ALA A 147 16.80 -0.93 -0.67
CA ALA A 147 17.54 -0.50 -1.85
C ALA A 147 18.24 -1.72 -2.46
N LEU A 148 18.01 -1.98 -3.76
CA LEU A 148 18.74 -3.00 -4.51
C LEU A 148 20.25 -2.77 -4.31
N PRO A 149 21.01 -3.75 -3.81
CA PRO A 149 22.46 -3.62 -3.71
C PRO A 149 23.05 -3.69 -5.12
N GLY A 150 23.43 -2.55 -5.70
CA GLY A 150 24.09 -2.56 -7.01
C GLY A 150 24.22 -1.27 -7.79
N THR A 151 23.61 -0.14 -7.41
CA THR A 151 23.85 1.13 -8.12
C THR A 151 25.08 1.84 -7.53
N VAL A 152 26.26 1.27 -7.74
CA VAL A 152 27.49 2.07 -7.73
C VAL A 152 27.41 2.93 -8.98
N LEU A 153 27.00 4.19 -8.82
CA LEU A 153 27.26 5.22 -9.80
C LEU A 153 28.76 5.25 -10.02
N GLY A 154 29.20 4.66 -11.12
CA GLY A 154 30.56 4.79 -11.62
C GLY A 154 30.83 6.26 -11.85
N VAL A 155 31.54 6.88 -10.92
CA VAL A 155 32.34 8.07 -11.22
C VAL A 155 33.51 7.55 -12.04
N LEU A 156 33.31 7.58 -13.35
CA LEU A 156 34.40 7.67 -14.32
C LEU A 156 35.12 8.99 -14.03
N ASP A 157 36.15 8.97 -13.19
CA ASP A 157 37.22 9.94 -13.33
C ASP A 157 38.24 9.34 -14.30
N ALA A 158 38.28 10.01 -15.45
CA ALA A 158 39.13 9.72 -16.57
C ALA A 158 40.61 9.84 -16.20
N ALA A 159 41.40 9.03 -16.88
CA ALA A 159 42.81 9.30 -17.09
C ALA A 159 43.00 10.69 -17.71
N ASP A 160 43.84 11.51 -17.08
CA ASP A 160 45.06 12.10 -17.65
C ASP A 160 45.87 12.82 -16.55
#